data_AF-A0A223V1N9-F1
#
_entry.id   AF-A0A223V1N9-F1
#
_cell.length_a   1.000
_cell.length_b   1.000
_cell.length_c   1.000
_cell.angle_alpha   90.00
_cell.angle_beta   90.00
_cell.angle_gamma   90.00
#
_symmetry.space_group_name_H-M   'P 1'
#
loop_
_entity.id
_entity.type
_entity.pdbx_description
1 polymer ?
#
loop_
_entity_poly.entity_id
_entity_poly.type
_entity_poly.pdbx_seq_one_letter_code
_entity_poly.pdbx_strand_id
1 'polypeptide(L)'
;MKNLISYCVVLSLCISAISCNSNKTKYEEPISKIDWSHKEINLNQKDSLIAGTSYLSVYSQIYSYTEHTSIDLTATVSMRNPNMDIQAYLLKANYFDTEGNQIHSYIDNPIALSPMETLEIVIAEFDKKGGTGGNFIFEWAIEPDSVEPIFESVMISTYGQQGLSFTTQGHRIK
;
A
#
# COMPACT_ATOMS: atom_id res chain seq x y z
N MET A 1 7.17 -52.82 -33.50
CA MET A 1 7.72 -51.45 -33.32
C MET A 1 6.66 -50.35 -33.45
N LYS A 2 5.80 -50.35 -34.49
CA LYS A 2 4.74 -49.33 -34.66
C LYS A 2 3.77 -49.20 -33.46
N ASN A 3 3.34 -50.33 -32.90
CA ASN A 3 2.44 -50.33 -31.74
C ASN A 3 3.12 -49.77 -30.48
N LEU A 4 4.41 -50.06 -30.27
CA LEU A 4 5.18 -49.55 -29.14
C LEU A 4 5.33 -48.02 -29.20
N ILE A 5 5.58 -47.48 -30.39
CA ILE A 5 5.65 -46.03 -30.63
C ILE A 5 4.28 -45.39 -30.37
N SER A 6 3.18 -46.02 -30.81
CA SER A 6 1.83 -45.52 -30.57
C SER A 6 1.48 -45.49 -29.08
N TYR A 7 1.88 -46.50 -28.30
CA TYR A 7 1.69 -46.50 -26.84
C TYR A 7 2.54 -45.43 -26.14
N CYS A 8 3.78 -45.20 -26.58
CA CYS A 8 4.62 -44.13 -26.04
C CYS A 8 4.05 -42.73 -26.32
N VAL A 9 3.48 -42.51 -27.51
CA VAL A 9 2.85 -41.21 -27.88
C VAL A 9 1.59 -40.96 -27.05
N VAL A 10 0.74 -41.97 -26.87
CA VAL A 10 -0.47 -41.86 -26.02
C VAL A 10 -0.10 -41.65 -24.54
N LEU A 11 0.93 -42.35 -24.03
CA LEU A 11 1.40 -42.18 -22.66
C LEU A 11 1.99 -40.79 -22.42
N SER A 12 2.75 -40.25 -23.38
CA SER A 12 3.29 -38.88 -23.33
C SER A 12 2.19 -37.82 -23.34
N LEU A 13 1.10 -38.04 -24.07
CA LEU A 13 -0.04 -37.12 -24.15
C LEU A 13 -0.87 -37.10 -22.85
N CYS A 14 -0.97 -38.26 -22.17
CA CYS A 14 -1.64 -38.37 -20.87
C CYS A 14 -0.84 -37.68 -19.75
N ILE A 15 0.50 -37.72 -19.80
CA ILE A 15 1.35 -37.08 -18.78
C ILE A 15 1.28 -35.55 -18.88
N SER A 16 1.13 -34.99 -20.08
CA SER A 16 0.95 -33.54 -20.27
C SER A 16 -0.39 -33.00 -19.76
N ALA A 17 -1.42 -33.85 -19.62
CA ALA A 17 -2.74 -33.43 -19.15
C ALA A 17 -2.85 -33.31 -17.61
N ILE A 18 -1.85 -33.82 -16.86
CA ILE A 18 -1.85 -33.81 -15.39
C ILE A 18 -1.05 -32.61 -14.85
N SER A 19 -0.29 -31.91 -15.70
CA SER A 19 0.50 -30.75 -15.28
C SER A 19 -0.25 -29.45 -15.49
N CYS A 20 -1.20 -29.16 -14.59
CA CYS A 20 -1.48 -27.80 -14.14
C CYS A 20 -2.58 -27.85 -13.07
N ASN A 21 -2.19 -27.94 -11.80
CA ASN A 21 -2.97 -27.27 -10.79
C ASN A 21 -2.09 -26.85 -9.60
N SER A 22 -1.29 -25.81 -9.80
CA SER A 22 -0.81 -25.03 -8.66
C SER A 22 -1.95 -24.11 -8.23
N ASN A 23 -2.94 -24.68 -7.53
CA ASN A 23 -3.86 -23.90 -6.72
C ASN A 23 -3.04 -23.24 -5.61
N LYS A 24 -2.42 -22.10 -5.92
CA LYS A 24 -1.95 -21.17 -4.90
C LYS A 24 -3.21 -20.62 -4.26
N THR A 25 -3.64 -21.26 -3.19
CA THR A 25 -4.57 -20.68 -2.22
C THR A 25 -4.07 -19.27 -1.92
N LYS A 26 -4.84 -18.25 -2.32
CA LYS A 26 -4.59 -16.87 -1.94
C LYS A 26 -4.66 -16.84 -0.41
N TYR A 27 -3.52 -16.70 0.23
CA TYR A 27 -3.46 -16.33 1.63
C TYR A 27 -4.07 -14.93 1.71
N GLU A 28 -5.30 -14.84 2.18
CA GLU A 28 -5.82 -13.61 2.79
C GLU A 28 -4.99 -13.41 4.06
N GLU A 29 -3.79 -12.85 3.92
CA GLU A 29 -3.16 -12.26 5.09
C GLU A 29 -4.03 -11.06 5.50
N PRO A 30 -4.43 -10.98 6.78
CA PRO A 30 -5.10 -9.79 7.28
C PRO A 30 -4.20 -8.58 6.97
N ILE A 31 -4.82 -7.42 6.71
CA ILE A 31 -4.12 -6.12 6.58
C ILE A 31 -2.91 -6.16 7.49
N SER A 32 -1.69 -6.21 6.91
CA SER A 32 -0.49 -6.53 7.66
C SER A 32 -0.47 -5.59 8.86
N LYS A 33 -0.60 -6.13 10.07
CA LYS A 33 -0.71 -5.30 11.27
C LYS A 33 0.69 -4.78 11.55
N ILE A 34 1.00 -3.63 10.95
CA ILE A 34 2.28 -2.98 11.15
C ILE A 34 2.36 -2.56 12.62
N ASP A 35 3.42 -2.99 13.30
CA ASP A 35 3.62 -2.69 14.71
C ASP A 35 4.59 -1.52 14.87
N TRP A 36 4.02 -0.35 15.15
CA TRP A 36 4.76 0.87 15.51
C TRP A 36 4.64 1.22 16.99
N SER A 37 4.24 0.28 17.86
CA SER A 37 4.06 0.51 19.30
C SER A 37 5.29 1.10 19.98
N HIS A 38 6.49 0.67 19.57
CA HIS A 38 7.77 1.19 20.09
C HIS A 38 8.07 2.66 19.73
N LYS A 39 7.28 3.27 18.84
CA LYS A 39 7.39 4.69 18.45
C LYS A 39 6.32 5.57 19.08
N GLU A 40 5.36 4.98 19.80
CA GLU A 40 4.29 5.72 20.45
C GLU A 40 4.85 6.72 21.46
N ILE A 41 4.28 7.92 21.44
CA ILE A 41 4.65 9.00 22.34
C ILE A 41 3.41 9.65 22.92
N ASN A 42 3.56 10.23 24.11
CA ASN A 42 2.54 11.08 24.70
C ASN A 42 2.83 12.55 24.34
N LEU A 43 1.97 13.15 23.52
CA LEU A 43 2.12 14.53 23.07
C LEU A 43 1.57 15.58 24.04
N ASN A 44 0.94 15.19 25.15
CA ASN A 44 0.27 16.10 26.11
C ASN A 44 1.22 17.11 26.80
N GLN A 45 2.52 17.09 26.51
CA GLN A 45 3.52 18.00 27.07
C GLN A 45 4.14 18.94 26.03
N LYS A 46 3.74 18.86 24.75
CA LYS A 46 4.29 19.69 23.67
C LYS A 46 3.27 20.73 23.20
N ASP A 47 3.04 21.75 24.02
CA ASP A 47 2.02 22.81 23.79
C ASP A 47 2.33 23.72 22.58
N SER A 48 3.52 23.63 21.98
CA SER A 48 3.96 24.50 20.88
C SER A 48 3.88 23.85 19.49
N LEU A 49 3.38 22.62 19.37
CA LEU A 49 3.33 21.93 18.08
C LEU A 49 2.33 22.57 17.13
N ILE A 50 2.72 22.65 15.86
CA ILE A 50 1.85 23.02 14.76
C ILE A 50 1.28 21.73 14.17
N ALA A 51 -0.04 21.63 14.15
CA ALA A 51 -0.75 20.50 13.55
C ALA A 51 -1.13 20.79 12.09
N GLY A 52 -1.20 19.74 11.28
CA GLY A 52 -1.68 19.80 9.91
C GLY A 52 -2.33 18.51 9.47
N THR A 53 -2.95 18.54 8.29
CA THR A 53 -3.56 17.35 7.69
C THR A 53 -3.21 17.28 6.21
N SER A 54 -2.79 16.09 5.77
CA SER A 54 -2.46 15.83 4.36
C SER A 54 -3.33 14.72 3.78
N TYR A 55 -3.72 14.88 2.52
CA TYR A 55 -4.48 13.92 1.72
C TYR A 55 -3.56 13.27 0.69
N LEU A 56 -3.62 11.95 0.53
CA LEU A 56 -2.86 11.20 -0.49
C LEU A 56 -3.78 10.25 -1.24
N SER A 57 -3.86 10.36 -2.56
CA SER A 57 -4.55 9.37 -3.39
C SER A 57 -3.76 8.06 -3.47
N VAL A 58 -4.44 6.93 -3.31
CA VAL A 58 -3.85 5.59 -3.38
C VAL A 58 -4.78 4.65 -4.15
N TYR A 59 -4.25 3.96 -5.15
CA TYR A 59 -5.04 3.15 -6.05
C TYR A 59 -4.70 1.67 -5.85
N SER A 60 -5.66 0.89 -5.34
CA SER A 60 -5.56 -0.58 -5.34
C SER A 60 -5.92 -1.17 -6.71
N GLN A 61 -6.64 -0.39 -7.53
CA GLN A 61 -7.03 -0.76 -8.88
C GLN A 61 -7.02 0.47 -9.80
N ILE A 62 -6.76 0.28 -11.08
CA ILE A 62 -6.96 1.30 -12.14
C ILE A 62 -7.73 0.70 -13.31
N TYR A 63 -8.52 1.51 -14.01
CA TYR A 63 -9.23 1.07 -15.21
C TYR A 63 -8.28 0.85 -16.39
N SER A 64 -8.61 -0.12 -17.22
CA SER A 64 -7.87 -0.46 -18.43
C SER A 64 -8.85 -0.70 -19.57
N TYR A 65 -8.64 -0.06 -20.73
CA TYR A 65 -9.52 -0.07 -21.91
C TYR A 65 -10.94 0.51 -21.69
N THR A 66 -11.67 0.06 -20.68
CA THR A 66 -13.04 0.48 -20.33
C THR A 66 -13.25 0.51 -18.81
N GLU A 67 -14.37 1.07 -18.35
CA GLU A 67 -14.82 1.09 -16.95
C GLU A 67 -15.15 -0.31 -16.39
N HIS A 68 -15.26 -1.32 -17.25
CA HIS A 68 -15.57 -2.69 -16.86
C HIS A 68 -14.34 -3.57 -16.65
N THR A 69 -13.15 -3.06 -16.96
CA THR A 69 -11.90 -3.81 -16.85
C THR A 69 -10.93 -3.02 -15.99
N SER A 70 -10.42 -3.62 -14.93
CA SER A 70 -9.40 -3.03 -14.06
C SER A 70 -8.16 -3.89 -13.94
N ILE A 71 -7.05 -3.25 -13.60
CA ILE A 71 -5.79 -3.87 -13.24
C ILE A 71 -5.58 -3.65 -11.74
N ASP A 72 -5.28 -4.72 -11.03
CA ASP A 72 -4.97 -4.68 -9.60
C ASP A 72 -3.52 -4.20 -9.38
N LEU A 73 -3.30 -3.50 -8.27
CA LEU A 73 -2.04 -2.80 -7.96
C LEU A 73 -1.57 -3.15 -6.55
N THR A 74 -0.26 -3.33 -6.40
CA THR A 74 0.40 -3.16 -5.11
C THR A 74 0.70 -1.68 -4.91
N ALA A 75 0.29 -1.13 -3.77
CA ALA A 75 0.61 0.26 -3.42
C ALA A 75 1.57 0.29 -2.22
N THR A 76 2.70 0.97 -2.38
CA THR A 76 3.59 1.33 -1.27
C THR A 76 3.33 2.77 -0.91
N VAL A 77 2.90 3.03 0.31
CA VAL A 77 2.61 4.36 0.85
C VAL A 77 3.74 4.72 1.80
N SER A 78 4.49 5.77 1.50
CA SER A 78 5.63 6.23 2.28
C SER A 78 5.27 7.50 3.06
N MET A 79 5.58 7.51 4.35
CA MET A 79 5.49 8.68 5.23
C MET A 79 6.92 9.05 5.65
N ARG A 80 7.40 10.22 5.22
CA ARG A 80 8.81 10.62 5.34
C ARG A 80 8.95 11.86 6.22
N ASN A 81 9.93 11.87 7.11
CA ASN A 81 10.39 13.09 7.76
C ASN A 81 11.56 13.67 6.96
N PRO A 82 11.39 14.79 6.23
CA PRO A 82 12.48 15.38 5.46
C PRO A 82 13.45 16.22 6.30
N ASN A 83 13.17 16.43 7.59
CA ASN A 83 14.05 17.20 8.47
C ASN A 83 15.31 16.39 8.81
N MET A 84 16.47 17.05 8.82
CA MET A 84 17.77 16.42 9.10
C MET A 84 18.03 16.23 10.60
N ASP A 85 17.49 17.11 11.45
CA ASP A 85 17.84 17.17 12.88
C ASP A 85 16.62 17.16 13.82
N ILE A 86 15.40 17.33 13.28
CA ILE A 86 14.17 17.51 14.07
C ILE A 86 13.19 16.37 13.77
N GLN A 87 12.51 15.89 14.82
CA GLN A 87 11.47 14.87 14.69
C GLN A 87 10.15 15.47 14.17
N ALA A 88 9.42 14.67 13.41
CA ALA A 88 8.02 14.93 13.09
C ALA A 88 7.13 13.92 13.82
N TYR A 89 5.84 14.22 13.93
CA TYR A 89 4.88 13.35 14.62
C TYR A 89 3.73 12.99 13.68
N LEU A 90 3.39 11.71 13.64
CA LEU A 90 2.20 11.22 12.96
C LEU A 90 1.15 10.93 14.02
N LEU A 91 -0.01 11.56 13.90
CA LEU A 91 -1.12 11.45 14.84
C LEU A 91 -2.12 10.40 14.37
N LYS A 92 -2.41 10.38 13.06
CA LYS A 92 -3.27 9.39 12.42
C LYS A 92 -2.83 9.09 11.00
N ALA A 93 -3.15 7.88 10.54
CA ALA A 93 -3.05 7.44 9.15
C ALA A 93 -4.27 6.58 8.79
N ASN A 94 -5.31 7.23 8.28
CA ASN A 94 -6.59 6.59 7.97
C ASN A 94 -6.69 6.28 6.47
N TYR A 95 -7.02 5.04 6.13
CA TYR A 95 -7.23 4.57 4.76
C TYR A 95 -8.71 4.49 4.44
N PHE A 96 -9.12 5.04 3.30
CA PHE A 96 -10.50 5.10 2.83
C PHE A 96 -10.66 4.43 1.47
N ASP A 97 -11.84 3.85 1.23
CA ASP A 97 -12.24 3.32 -0.06
C ASP A 97 -12.70 4.41 -1.04
N THR A 98 -13.08 3.98 -2.24
CA THR A 98 -13.57 4.85 -3.32
C THR A 98 -14.88 5.58 -2.97
N GLU A 99 -15.69 5.03 -2.06
CA GLU A 99 -16.95 5.62 -1.61
C GLU A 99 -16.75 6.57 -0.41
N GLY A 100 -15.53 6.62 0.14
CA GLY A 100 -15.18 7.44 1.29
C GLY A 100 -15.42 6.75 2.64
N ASN A 101 -15.65 5.43 2.66
CA ASN A 101 -15.73 4.67 3.90
C ASN A 101 -14.31 4.40 4.43
N GLN A 102 -14.10 4.57 5.74
CA GLN A 102 -12.83 4.24 6.35
C GLN A 102 -12.65 2.71 6.42
N ILE A 103 -11.61 2.21 5.76
CA ILE A 103 -11.24 0.80 5.74
C ILE A 103 -10.44 0.43 6.99
N HIS A 104 -9.43 1.25 7.32
CA HIS A 104 -8.49 0.96 8.40
C HIS A 104 -7.81 2.22 8.93
N SER A 105 -7.40 2.19 10.19
CA SER A 105 -6.48 3.18 10.79
C SER A 105 -5.18 2.46 11.10
N TYR A 106 -4.07 2.95 10.56
CA TYR A 106 -2.73 2.38 10.77
C TYR A 106 -2.00 3.01 11.95
N ILE A 107 -2.45 4.18 12.41
CA ILE A 107 -1.88 4.93 13.54
C ILE A 107 -3.06 5.43 14.37
N ASP A 108 -3.26 4.80 15.54
CA ASP A 108 -4.29 5.20 16.49
C ASP A 108 -3.73 6.02 17.66
N ASN A 109 -2.44 5.84 17.97
CA ASN A 109 -1.70 6.60 18.97
C ASN A 109 -0.61 7.42 18.29
N PRO A 110 -0.33 8.66 18.72
CA PRO A 110 0.73 9.47 18.13
C PRO A 110 2.08 8.76 18.16
N ILE A 111 2.79 8.75 17.04
CA ILE A 111 4.13 8.19 16.91
C ILE A 111 5.15 9.25 16.49
N ALA A 112 6.39 9.09 16.94
CA ALA A 112 7.51 9.91 16.49
C ALA A 112 8.16 9.33 15.21
N LEU A 113 8.42 10.22 14.26
CA LEU A 113 9.19 9.96 13.06
C LEU A 113 10.55 10.65 13.19
N SER A 114 11.61 9.85 13.26
CA SER A 114 12.98 10.35 13.47
C SER A 114 13.43 11.20 12.28
N PRO A 115 14.45 12.07 12.44
CA PRO A 115 15.00 12.82 11.31
C PRO A 115 15.38 11.88 10.18
N MET A 116 15.04 12.24 8.94
CA MET A 116 15.24 11.44 7.72
C MET A 116 14.58 10.05 7.70
N GLU A 117 13.74 9.71 8.68
CA GLU A 117 13.08 8.42 8.75
C GLU A 117 11.93 8.31 7.74
N THR A 118 11.73 7.11 7.21
CA THR A 118 10.57 6.75 6.38
C THR A 118 9.88 5.53 6.99
N LEU A 119 8.56 5.64 7.17
CA LEU A 119 7.68 4.50 7.44
C LEU A 119 6.88 4.17 6.19
N GLU A 120 6.53 2.90 6.04
CA GLU A 120 5.83 2.41 4.86
C GLU A 120 4.63 1.56 5.23
N ILE A 121 3.56 1.72 4.45
CA ILE A 121 2.39 0.84 4.45
C ILE A 121 2.34 0.20 3.06
N VAL A 122 2.21 -1.13 3.01
CA VAL A 122 2.05 -1.86 1.75
C VAL A 122 0.63 -2.39 1.65
N ILE A 123 -0.11 -1.93 0.65
CA ILE A 123 -1.40 -2.50 0.25
C ILE A 123 -1.10 -3.57 -0.80
N ALA A 124 -1.34 -4.83 -0.45
CA ALA A 124 -1.07 -5.95 -1.33
C ALA A 124 -1.98 -5.93 -2.57
N GLU A 125 -1.48 -6.43 -3.71
CA GLU A 125 -2.23 -6.50 -4.99
C GLU A 125 -3.62 -7.15 -4.87
N PHE A 126 -3.79 -8.12 -3.97
CA PHE A 126 -5.08 -8.79 -3.77
C PHE A 126 -6.05 -8.02 -2.88
N ASP A 127 -5.59 -6.99 -2.14
CA ASP A 127 -6.46 -6.14 -1.32
C ASP A 127 -7.06 -5.02 -2.18
N LYS A 128 -8.26 -5.29 -2.68
CA LYS A 128 -9.03 -4.38 -3.54
C LYS A 128 -9.92 -3.41 -2.78
N LYS A 129 -9.85 -3.36 -1.44
CA LYS A 129 -10.80 -2.58 -0.63
C LYS A 129 -10.73 -1.09 -0.93
N GLY A 130 -9.56 -0.57 -1.31
CA GLY A 130 -9.41 0.83 -1.74
C GLY A 130 -10.16 1.17 -3.03
N GLY A 131 -10.39 0.18 -3.89
CA GLY A 131 -10.93 0.36 -5.22
C GLY A 131 -10.05 1.24 -6.12
N THR A 132 -10.72 2.01 -6.97
CA THR A 132 -10.14 2.89 -8.00
C THR A 132 -10.02 4.35 -7.56
N GLY A 133 -10.45 4.70 -6.35
CA GLY A 133 -10.41 6.05 -5.78
C GLY A 133 -10.01 6.09 -4.30
N GLY A 134 -9.29 5.07 -3.84
CA GLY A 134 -8.82 4.98 -2.46
C GLY A 134 -7.91 6.15 -2.07
N ASN A 135 -7.81 6.43 -0.77
CA ASN A 135 -7.00 7.53 -0.29
C ASN A 135 -6.61 7.39 1.18
N PHE A 136 -5.57 8.11 1.57
CA PHE A 136 -5.14 8.28 2.95
C PHE A 136 -5.35 9.71 3.44
N ILE A 137 -5.76 9.82 4.71
CA ILE A 137 -5.69 11.05 5.49
C ILE A 137 -4.63 10.87 6.56
N PHE A 138 -3.63 11.74 6.55
CA PHE A 138 -2.60 11.82 7.57
C PHE A 138 -2.82 13.05 8.43
N GLU A 139 -2.99 12.85 9.72
CA GLU A 139 -2.90 13.92 10.72
C GLU A 139 -1.48 13.92 11.27
N TRP A 140 -0.82 15.07 11.28
CA TRP A 140 0.57 15.18 11.71
C TRP A 140 0.78 16.43 12.56
N ALA A 141 1.88 16.44 13.30
CA ALA A 141 2.33 17.59 14.06
C ALA A 141 3.84 17.78 13.91
N ILE A 142 4.28 19.03 13.95
CA ILE A 142 5.69 19.42 13.85
C ILE A 142 6.02 20.53 14.84
N GLU A 143 7.30 20.68 15.16
CA GLU A 143 7.78 21.84 15.91
C GLU A 143 7.77 23.09 15.00
N PRO A 144 7.66 24.31 15.57
CA PRO A 144 7.82 25.55 14.80
C PRO A 144 9.12 25.53 13.98
N ASP A 145 9.09 26.14 12.80
CA ASP A 145 10.21 26.20 11.84
C ASP A 145 10.70 24.85 11.26
N SER A 146 9.98 23.75 11.51
CA SER A 146 10.23 22.44 10.87
C SER A 146 9.56 22.34 9.50
N VAL A 147 10.06 21.42 8.66
CA VAL A 147 9.42 21.04 7.40
C VAL A 147 8.34 19.99 7.67
N GLU A 148 7.23 20.09 6.95
CA GLU A 148 6.12 19.13 7.03
C GLU A 148 6.55 17.74 6.54
N PRO A 149 5.98 16.64 7.10
CA PRO A 149 6.20 15.30 6.55
C PRO A 149 5.76 15.21 5.09
N ILE A 150 6.51 14.43 4.31
CA ILE A 150 6.20 14.15 2.90
C ILE A 150 5.46 12.81 2.84
N PHE A 151 4.34 12.81 2.14
CA PHE A 151 3.54 11.60 1.90
C PHE A 151 3.53 11.29 0.41
N GLU A 152 3.89 10.08 0.05
CA GLU A 152 3.95 9.63 -1.35
C GLU A 152 3.42 8.22 -1.45
N SER A 153 2.93 7.85 -2.64
CA SER A 153 2.67 6.46 -2.95
C SER A 153 3.27 6.07 -4.28
N VAL A 154 3.79 4.86 -4.35
CA VAL A 154 4.19 4.18 -5.58
C VAL A 154 3.26 3.01 -5.80
N MET A 155 2.55 3.00 -6.93
CA MET A 155 1.71 1.89 -7.32
C MET A 155 2.37 1.13 -8.45
N ILE A 156 2.39 -0.20 -8.35
CA ILE A 156 2.93 -1.08 -9.36
C ILE A 156 1.94 -2.20 -9.72
N SER A 157 1.94 -2.59 -10.99
CA SER A 157 1.44 -3.90 -11.42
C SER A 157 2.52 -4.59 -12.24
N THR A 158 2.73 -5.86 -11.97
CA THR A 158 3.57 -6.74 -12.78
C THR A 158 2.72 -7.77 -13.54
N TYR A 159 1.41 -7.53 -13.67
CA TYR A 159 0.49 -8.45 -14.33
C TYR A 159 0.76 -8.51 -15.85
N GLY A 160 0.96 -9.73 -16.37
CA GLY A 160 1.14 -9.97 -17.81
C GLY A 160 2.54 -9.59 -18.34
N GLN A 161 2.61 -9.06 -19.55
CA GLN A 161 3.87 -8.69 -20.23
C GLN A 161 4.20 -7.19 -20.16
N GLN A 162 3.34 -6.38 -19.56
CA GLN A 162 3.53 -4.94 -19.42
C GLN A 162 3.53 -4.60 -17.93
N GLY A 163 4.65 -4.11 -17.43
CA GLY A 163 4.72 -3.54 -16.09
C GLY A 163 4.22 -2.10 -16.13
N LEU A 164 3.37 -1.73 -15.17
CA LEU A 164 2.94 -0.35 -14.99
C LEU A 164 3.42 0.14 -13.63
N SER A 165 3.86 1.39 -13.58
CA SER A 165 4.14 2.07 -12.33
C SER A 165 3.86 3.55 -12.43
N PHE A 166 3.36 4.11 -11.35
CA PHE A 166 3.14 5.55 -11.23
C PHE A 166 3.15 5.95 -9.77
N THR A 167 3.29 7.25 -9.53
CA THR A 167 3.36 7.82 -8.19
C THR A 167 2.26 8.84 -7.96
N THR A 168 1.86 8.97 -6.70
CA THR A 168 1.05 10.09 -6.22
C THR A 168 1.80 10.80 -5.10
N GLN A 169 1.51 12.08 -4.93
CA GLN A 169 2.07 12.90 -3.87
C GLN A 169 0.93 13.44 -3.01
N GLY A 170 1.19 13.52 -1.71
CA GLY A 170 0.24 14.04 -0.75
C GLY A 170 0.17 15.56 -0.82
N HIS A 171 -0.99 16.10 -0.53
CA HIS A 171 -1.24 17.54 -0.46
C HIS A 171 -1.78 17.92 0.90
N ARG A 172 -1.25 18.99 1.50
CA ARG A 172 -1.81 19.58 2.71
C ARG A 172 -3.21 20.12 2.41
N ILE A 173 -4.16 19.76 3.26
CA ILE A 173 -5.56 20.19 3.16
C ILE A 173 -6.02 21.04 4.35
N LYS A 174 -5.26 21.02 5.46
CA LYS A 174 -5.46 21.86 6.65
C LYS A 174 -4.11 22.15 7.31
#